data_AF-A0A2M8BFA7-F1
#
_entry.id   AF-A0A2M8BFA7-F1
#
_cell.length_a   1.000
_cell.length_b   1.000
_cell.length_c   1.000
_cell.angle_alpha   90.00
_cell.angle_beta   90.00
_cell.angle_gamma   90.00
#
_symmetry.space_group_name_H-M   'P 1'
#
loop_
_entity.id
_entity.type
_entity.pdbx_description
1 polymer ?
#
loop_
_entity_poly.entity_id
_entity_poly.type
_entity_poly.pdbx_seq_one_letter_code
_entity_poly.pdbx_strand_id
1 'polypeptide(L)'
;MSHLNLDQAQIDRARDSARRIARQVFDDMSGFTTTTVERATLRLMGVDGVDEVGVPLPNRVVHHLQEQNLLQHGAATVLAGAMQQHDLTAQQVAEAVSSGNLTLTRPADEATARAAAQAHARTLCAHIAAQRAQRAEKIASCGEAPTPWLYLIVATGNIYEDVVQARAAAEQGADIIAVIRSTGQSLLDYVPYGATTEGFGGTYATQENFKLMRAALDEVGVKVGRYIRLTNYCSGLCMPEIAAMGAIERLDMMLNDSMYGIIFRDINMKRTFIDQFFSRMVNAYAGIIINTGEDNYLTTADAFDAAHTVLASQLINEQFAELSGLKPEQMGLGHAFEIHPELENGFLWELAHAQLVRQVFPDACLKYMPPTKHMTGNIFKGHVQDALFNIVSTVTQQNIHLAGMMTEAIHTPFIQDRFLAIQNAKYVFGTMKDLHSEIEFKRGGKIEQRAQTVLAETEAMLAEIESISLPGAIGKGMFAEISRAPTGGKGLDGVIAKAPDYYNPFPELMLPTQGADHA
;
A
#
# COMPACT_ATOMS: atom_id res chain seq x y z
N MET A 1 6.48 -8.31 31.37
CA MET A 1 6.31 -7.74 30.02
C MET A 1 4.85 -7.85 29.62
N SER A 2 4.31 -6.84 28.95
CA SER A 2 2.91 -6.80 28.50
C SER A 2 2.64 -7.83 27.39
N HIS A 3 2.57 -9.11 27.75
CA HIS A 3 2.29 -10.22 26.84
C HIS A 3 1.00 -10.92 27.25
N LEU A 4 0.21 -11.31 26.25
CA LEU A 4 -0.94 -12.17 26.37
C LEU A 4 -0.51 -13.62 26.21
N ASN A 5 -1.10 -14.54 26.99
CA ASN A 5 -0.90 -15.97 26.82
C ASN A 5 -1.76 -16.48 25.65
N LEU A 6 -1.23 -16.36 24.44
CA LEU A 6 -1.84 -16.84 23.20
C LEU A 6 -1.28 -18.23 22.83
N ASP A 7 -2.10 -19.08 22.20
CA ASP A 7 -1.66 -20.37 21.68
C ASP A 7 -0.90 -20.16 20.36
N GLN A 8 0.42 -20.32 20.39
CA GLN A 8 1.27 -20.21 19.20
C GLN A 8 0.85 -21.19 18.10
N ALA A 9 0.44 -22.41 18.46
CA ALA A 9 0.01 -23.40 17.47
C ALA A 9 -1.28 -22.95 16.77
N GLN A 10 -2.15 -22.19 17.44
CA GLN A 10 -3.34 -21.60 16.83
C GLN A 10 -2.98 -20.48 15.85
N ILE A 11 -2.05 -19.60 16.23
CA ILE A 11 -1.52 -18.56 15.35
C ILE A 11 -0.94 -19.19 14.08
N ASP A 12 -0.14 -20.24 14.23
CA ASP A 12 0.51 -20.93 13.11
C ASP A 12 -0.52 -21.60 12.19
N ARG A 13 -1.56 -22.26 12.74
CA ARG A 13 -2.65 -22.84 11.94
C ARG A 13 -3.42 -21.79 11.16
N ALA A 14 -3.75 -20.65 11.79
CA ALA A 14 -4.42 -19.54 11.11
C ALA A 14 -3.55 -18.99 9.97
N ARG A 15 -2.25 -18.74 10.22
CA ARG A 15 -1.30 -18.29 9.19
C ARG A 15 -1.16 -19.30 8.06
N ASP A 16 -1.09 -20.59 8.36
CA ASP A 16 -0.99 -21.65 7.36
C ASP A 16 -2.25 -21.73 6.47
N SER A 17 -3.45 -21.52 7.03
CA SER A 17 -4.68 -21.37 6.22
C SER A 17 -4.61 -20.15 5.31
N ALA A 18 -4.19 -18.98 5.82
CA ALA A 18 -3.98 -17.79 5.00
C ALA A 18 -2.95 -18.01 3.88
N ARG A 19 -1.89 -18.78 4.15
CA ARG A 19 -0.87 -19.15 3.16
C ARG A 19 -1.48 -19.95 2.01
N ARG A 20 -2.29 -20.97 2.33
CA ARG A 20 -2.96 -21.80 1.32
C ARG A 20 -3.97 -20.99 0.51
N ILE A 21 -4.73 -20.10 1.16
CA ILE A 21 -5.66 -19.17 0.50
C ILE A 21 -4.92 -18.27 -0.50
N ALA A 22 -3.86 -17.58 -0.06
CA ALA A 22 -3.10 -16.66 -0.90
C ALA A 22 -2.44 -17.40 -2.07
N ARG A 23 -1.90 -18.60 -1.82
CA ARG A 23 -1.27 -19.42 -2.86
C ARG A 23 -2.27 -19.87 -3.92
N GLN A 24 -3.45 -20.33 -3.53
CA GLN A 24 -4.50 -20.71 -4.47
C GLN A 24 -4.86 -19.54 -5.41
N VAL A 25 -5.08 -18.35 -4.84
CA VAL A 25 -5.39 -17.15 -5.64
C VAL A 25 -4.23 -16.79 -6.58
N PHE A 26 -2.99 -16.87 -6.10
CA PHE A 26 -1.82 -16.60 -6.93
C PHE A 26 -1.73 -17.57 -8.13
N ASP A 27 -1.89 -18.87 -7.87
CA ASP A 27 -1.82 -19.90 -8.90
C ASP A 27 -2.95 -19.70 -9.94
N ASP A 28 -4.17 -19.38 -9.50
CA ASP A 28 -5.32 -19.08 -10.37
C ASP A 28 -5.12 -17.83 -11.24
N MET A 29 -4.40 -16.82 -10.74
CA MET A 29 -4.13 -15.57 -11.46
C MET A 29 -2.86 -15.61 -12.31
N SER A 30 -1.95 -16.57 -12.07
CA SER A 30 -0.62 -16.63 -12.70
C SER A 30 -0.65 -16.65 -14.24
N GLY A 31 -1.69 -17.27 -14.82
CA GLY A 31 -1.93 -17.34 -16.26
C GLY A 31 -2.44 -16.04 -16.92
N PHE A 32 -2.59 -14.96 -16.15
CA PHE A 32 -3.14 -13.69 -16.63
C PHE A 32 -2.19 -12.51 -16.39
N THR A 33 -2.32 -11.50 -17.26
CA THR A 33 -1.79 -10.14 -17.06
C THR A 33 -2.95 -9.14 -17.13
N THR A 34 -2.66 -7.85 -16.93
CA THR A 34 -3.66 -6.78 -17.04
C THR A 34 -3.12 -5.61 -17.83
N THR A 35 -4.02 -4.80 -18.40
CA THR A 35 -3.65 -3.57 -19.09
C THR A 35 -2.72 -2.68 -18.24
N THR A 36 -2.96 -2.59 -16.94
CA THR A 36 -2.13 -1.78 -16.03
C THR A 36 -0.77 -2.40 -15.70
N VAL A 37 -0.65 -3.73 -15.64
CA VAL A 37 0.67 -4.39 -15.54
C VAL A 37 1.50 -4.07 -16.78
N GLU A 38 0.89 -4.09 -17.96
CA GLU A 38 1.58 -3.75 -19.21
C GLU A 38 1.92 -2.25 -19.27
N ARG A 39 1.04 -1.34 -18.83
CA ARG A 39 1.37 0.09 -18.70
C ARG A 39 2.50 0.34 -17.70
N ALA A 40 2.49 -0.32 -16.56
CA ALA A 40 3.57 -0.23 -15.58
C ALA A 40 4.89 -0.74 -16.16
N THR A 41 4.84 -1.82 -16.94
CA THR A 41 6.00 -2.35 -17.66
C THR A 41 6.55 -1.33 -18.65
N LEU A 42 5.70 -0.64 -19.42
CA LEU A 42 6.14 0.43 -20.32
C LEU A 42 6.78 1.60 -19.57
N ARG A 43 6.23 2.00 -18.41
CA ARG A 43 6.82 3.03 -17.54
C ARG A 43 8.20 2.61 -17.03
N LEU A 44 8.33 1.36 -16.60
CA LEU A 44 9.61 0.78 -16.18
C LEU A 44 10.60 0.62 -17.36
N MET A 45 10.11 0.57 -18.59
CA MET A 45 10.94 0.62 -19.81
C MET A 45 11.30 2.05 -20.25
N GLY A 46 10.81 3.08 -19.54
CA GLY A 46 11.14 4.49 -19.76
C GLY A 46 10.10 5.29 -20.56
N VAL A 47 8.90 4.76 -20.78
CA VAL A 47 7.81 5.50 -21.44
C VAL A 47 7.08 6.39 -20.43
N ASP A 48 7.00 7.69 -20.71
CA ASP A 48 6.26 8.67 -19.91
C ASP A 48 5.70 9.80 -20.79
N GLY A 49 4.98 10.76 -20.20
CA GLY A 49 4.37 11.87 -20.94
C GLY A 49 2.97 11.57 -21.45
N VAL A 50 2.43 12.51 -22.23
CA VAL A 50 1.07 12.49 -22.79
C VAL A 50 1.08 12.89 -24.26
N ASP A 51 0.01 12.56 -24.95
CA ASP A 51 -0.27 13.07 -26.30
C ASP A 51 -0.86 14.49 -26.29
N GLU A 52 -1.22 15.00 -27.48
CA GLU A 52 -1.76 16.35 -27.70
C GLU A 52 -3.09 16.61 -26.95
N VAL A 53 -3.83 15.57 -26.58
CA VAL A 53 -5.11 15.67 -25.87
C VAL A 53 -4.99 15.25 -24.40
N GLY A 54 -3.77 15.05 -23.90
CA GLY A 54 -3.48 14.77 -22.49
C GLY A 54 -3.63 13.30 -22.07
N VAL A 55 -3.73 12.35 -23.01
CA VAL A 55 -3.77 10.91 -22.70
C VAL A 55 -2.34 10.40 -22.47
N PRO A 56 -2.05 9.68 -21.36
CA PRO A 56 -0.71 9.17 -21.12
C PRO A 56 -0.22 8.23 -22.22
N LEU A 57 1.03 8.39 -22.62
CA LEU A 57 1.64 7.55 -23.67
C LEU A 57 1.65 6.06 -23.33
N PRO A 58 1.84 5.61 -22.07
CA PRO A 58 1.66 4.20 -21.71
C PRO A 58 0.25 3.66 -22.06
N ASN A 59 -0.80 4.48 -21.87
CA ASN A 59 -2.16 4.11 -22.24
C ASN A 59 -2.31 3.98 -23.76
N ARG A 60 -1.73 4.91 -24.54
CA ARG A 60 -1.77 4.86 -26.01
C ARG A 60 -1.10 3.60 -26.56
N VAL A 61 0.07 3.26 -26.04
CA VAL A 61 0.81 2.06 -26.49
C VAL A 61 0.05 0.79 -26.11
N VAL A 62 -0.49 0.67 -24.89
CA VAL A 62 -1.27 -0.52 -24.50
C VAL A 62 -2.55 -0.65 -25.33
N HIS A 63 -3.25 0.46 -25.60
CA HIS A 63 -4.41 0.45 -26.48
C HIS A 63 -4.04 -0.04 -27.89
N HIS A 64 -2.96 0.49 -28.46
CA HIS A 64 -2.45 0.04 -29.76
C HIS A 64 -2.11 -1.45 -29.77
N LEU A 65 -1.40 -1.95 -28.75
CA LEU A 65 -1.08 -3.37 -28.62
C LEU A 65 -2.34 -4.24 -28.52
N GLN A 66 -3.39 -3.75 -27.86
CA GLN A 66 -4.66 -4.45 -27.77
C GLN A 66 -5.38 -4.51 -29.12
N GLU A 67 -5.42 -3.39 -29.88
CA GLU A 67 -5.99 -3.34 -31.24
C GLU A 67 -5.26 -4.29 -32.21
N GLN A 68 -3.94 -4.44 -32.03
CA GLN A 68 -3.13 -5.35 -32.84
C GLN A 68 -3.16 -6.81 -32.34
N ASN A 69 -3.92 -7.14 -31.30
CA ASN A 69 -3.91 -8.45 -30.63
C ASN A 69 -2.48 -8.89 -30.25
N LEU A 70 -1.72 -8.00 -29.60
CA LEU A 70 -0.34 -8.25 -29.17
C LEU A 70 -0.18 -8.31 -27.65
N LEU A 71 -1.15 -7.82 -26.90
CA LEU A 71 -1.02 -7.65 -25.44
C LEU A 71 -0.83 -8.98 -24.69
N GLN A 72 -1.38 -10.08 -25.20
CA GLN A 72 -1.19 -11.43 -24.64
C GLN A 72 0.26 -11.94 -24.71
N HIS A 73 1.11 -11.32 -25.53
CA HIS A 73 2.53 -11.66 -25.67
C HIS A 73 3.44 -10.79 -24.77
N GLY A 74 2.87 -9.76 -24.11
CA GLY A 74 3.58 -8.83 -23.23
C GLY A 74 4.16 -7.62 -23.97
N ALA A 75 4.00 -6.44 -23.37
CA ALA A 75 4.40 -5.16 -23.99
C ALA A 75 5.93 -5.00 -24.12
N ALA A 76 6.70 -5.57 -23.17
CA ALA A 76 8.15 -5.40 -23.12
C ALA A 76 8.87 -5.90 -24.38
N THR A 77 8.53 -7.12 -24.82
CA THR A 77 9.17 -7.75 -25.99
C THR A 77 8.85 -7.00 -27.28
N VAL A 78 7.59 -6.59 -27.44
CA VAL A 78 7.15 -5.87 -28.65
C VAL A 78 7.80 -4.48 -28.72
N LEU A 79 7.84 -3.76 -27.59
CA LEU A 79 8.50 -2.45 -27.50
C LEU A 79 10.00 -2.58 -27.82
N ALA A 80 10.71 -3.52 -27.19
CA ALA A 80 12.14 -3.71 -27.41
C ALA A 80 12.46 -4.11 -28.86
N GLY A 81 11.61 -4.94 -29.49
CA GLY A 81 11.75 -5.28 -30.90
C GLY A 81 11.61 -4.06 -31.82
N ALA A 82 10.61 -3.21 -31.57
CA ALA A 82 10.43 -1.97 -32.34
C ALA A 82 11.60 -0.99 -32.13
N MET A 83 12.12 -0.87 -30.91
CA MET A 83 13.30 -0.07 -30.61
C MET A 83 14.50 -0.50 -31.46
N GLN A 84 14.78 -1.81 -31.54
CA GLN A 84 15.88 -2.36 -32.33
C GLN A 84 15.66 -2.21 -33.84
N GLN A 85 14.44 -2.46 -34.32
CA GLN A 85 14.11 -2.41 -35.74
C GLN A 85 14.22 -1.00 -36.31
N HIS A 86 13.86 0.01 -35.52
CA HIS A 86 13.79 1.40 -35.96
C HIS A 86 14.92 2.29 -35.42
N ASP A 87 15.83 1.75 -34.61
CA ASP A 87 16.87 2.51 -33.91
C ASP A 87 16.30 3.68 -33.09
N LEU A 88 15.23 3.39 -32.34
CA LEU A 88 14.49 4.36 -31.53
C LEU A 88 14.55 4.00 -30.04
N THR A 89 14.50 5.02 -29.19
CA THR A 89 14.27 4.82 -27.75
C THR A 89 12.84 4.37 -27.46
N ALA A 90 12.60 3.79 -26.28
CA ALA A 90 11.25 3.42 -25.82
C ALA A 90 10.26 4.60 -25.91
N GLN A 91 10.71 5.79 -25.51
CA GLN A 91 9.93 7.03 -25.56
C GLN A 91 9.56 7.41 -27.00
N GLN A 92 10.53 7.41 -27.92
CA GLN A 92 10.29 7.75 -29.33
C GLN A 92 9.38 6.73 -30.02
N VAL A 93 9.47 5.44 -29.67
CA VAL A 93 8.53 4.43 -30.15
C VAL A 93 7.12 4.75 -29.66
N ALA A 94 6.94 5.09 -28.38
CA ALA A 94 5.63 5.44 -27.84
C ALA A 94 5.03 6.69 -28.50
N GLU A 95 5.84 7.72 -28.75
CA GLU A 95 5.45 8.94 -29.47
C GLU A 95 5.04 8.62 -30.92
N ALA A 96 5.84 7.82 -31.63
CA ALA A 96 5.56 7.43 -33.01
C ALA A 96 4.29 6.57 -33.15
N VAL A 97 4.02 5.70 -32.17
CA VAL A 97 2.77 4.95 -32.08
C VAL A 97 1.59 5.89 -31.82
N SER A 98 1.73 6.80 -30.85
CA SER A 98 0.67 7.75 -30.51
C SER A 98 0.33 8.70 -31.68
N SER A 99 1.31 9.05 -32.51
CA SER A 99 1.11 9.90 -33.68
C SER A 99 0.68 9.12 -34.94
N GLY A 100 0.50 7.80 -34.86
CA GLY A 100 0.14 6.94 -35.99
C GLY A 100 1.24 6.73 -37.03
N ASN A 101 2.49 7.12 -36.72
CA ASN A 101 3.64 6.97 -37.62
C ASN A 101 4.29 5.58 -37.53
N LEU A 102 3.96 4.80 -36.50
CA LEU A 102 4.49 3.46 -36.28
C LEU A 102 3.39 2.50 -35.81
N THR A 103 3.27 1.37 -36.50
CA THR A 103 2.42 0.25 -36.07
C THR A 103 3.30 -0.85 -35.49
N LEU A 104 3.16 -1.12 -34.19
CA LEU A 104 3.85 -2.24 -33.55
C LEU A 104 3.38 -3.58 -34.09
N THR A 105 4.32 -4.49 -34.32
CA THR A 105 4.11 -5.87 -34.76
C THR A 105 4.98 -6.82 -33.92
N ARG A 106 4.76 -8.13 -34.07
CA ARG A 106 5.64 -9.14 -33.44
C ARG A 106 7.07 -8.97 -33.99
N PRO A 107 8.10 -8.97 -33.12
CA PRO A 107 9.49 -8.90 -33.58
C PRO A 107 9.83 -10.12 -34.46
N ALA A 108 10.62 -9.89 -35.51
CA ALA A 108 11.09 -10.95 -36.40
C ALA A 108 12.03 -11.94 -35.66
N ASP A 109 12.85 -11.44 -34.74
CA ASP A 109 13.68 -12.22 -33.83
C ASP A 109 13.26 -11.97 -32.38
N GLU A 110 12.41 -12.85 -31.87
CA GLU A 110 11.86 -12.74 -30.52
C GLU A 110 12.92 -12.94 -29.44
N ALA A 111 13.92 -13.80 -29.67
CA ALA A 111 14.97 -14.04 -28.68
C ALA A 111 15.83 -12.79 -28.47
N THR A 112 16.20 -12.12 -29.57
CA THR A 112 16.96 -10.87 -29.53
C THR A 112 16.14 -9.74 -28.90
N ALA A 113 14.84 -9.65 -29.19
CA ALA A 113 13.95 -8.66 -28.58
C ALA A 113 13.80 -8.87 -27.05
N ARG A 114 13.66 -10.12 -26.58
CA ARG A 114 13.62 -10.44 -25.15
C ARG A 114 14.92 -10.09 -24.44
N ALA A 115 16.07 -10.38 -25.05
CA ALA A 115 17.38 -10.03 -24.51
C ALA A 115 17.53 -8.50 -24.35
N ALA A 116 17.07 -7.72 -25.34
CA ALA A 116 17.04 -6.26 -25.22
C ALA A 116 16.08 -5.78 -24.13
N ALA A 117 14.86 -6.33 -24.06
CA ALA A 117 13.92 -6.01 -23.00
C ALA A 117 14.53 -6.27 -21.61
N GLN A 118 15.23 -7.39 -21.43
CA GLN A 118 15.91 -7.73 -20.19
C GLN A 118 17.06 -6.75 -19.88
N ALA A 119 17.85 -6.33 -20.88
CA ALA A 119 18.92 -5.35 -20.71
C ALA A 119 18.39 -3.97 -20.26
N HIS A 120 17.29 -3.50 -20.86
CA HIS A 120 16.60 -2.29 -20.44
C HIS A 120 16.06 -2.41 -19.02
N ALA A 121 15.39 -3.52 -18.70
CA ALA A 121 14.87 -3.78 -17.37
C ALA A 121 15.97 -3.80 -16.30
N ARG A 122 17.14 -4.41 -16.58
CA ARG A 122 18.30 -4.38 -15.67
C ARG A 122 18.79 -2.96 -15.38
N THR A 123 18.76 -2.09 -16.38
CA THR A 123 19.15 -0.67 -16.22
C THR A 123 18.22 0.04 -15.25
N LEU A 124 16.90 -0.13 -15.41
CA LEU A 124 15.95 0.50 -14.48
C LEU A 124 15.96 -0.15 -13.09
N CYS A 125 16.11 -1.47 -12.99
CA CYS A 125 16.32 -2.15 -11.72
C CYS A 125 17.54 -1.57 -10.97
N ALA A 126 18.65 -1.29 -11.67
CA ALA A 126 19.81 -0.63 -11.09
C ALA A 126 19.49 0.80 -10.60
N HIS A 127 18.67 1.56 -11.32
CA HIS A 127 18.18 2.87 -10.85
C HIS A 127 17.37 2.75 -9.55
N ILE A 128 16.40 1.84 -9.49
CA ILE A 128 15.59 1.62 -8.27
C ILE A 128 16.46 1.15 -7.10
N ALA A 129 17.45 0.28 -7.36
CA ALA A 129 18.41 -0.13 -6.35
C ALA A 129 19.25 1.05 -5.83
N ALA A 130 19.66 1.97 -6.72
CA ALA A 130 20.34 3.21 -6.34
C ALA A 130 19.45 4.13 -5.50
N GLN A 131 18.14 4.23 -5.82
CA GLN A 131 17.18 4.97 -5.00
C GLN A 131 17.07 4.40 -3.59
N ARG A 132 17.01 3.07 -3.47
CA ARG A 132 17.01 2.39 -2.17
C ARG A 132 18.30 2.65 -1.39
N ALA A 133 19.47 2.59 -2.05
CA ALA A 133 20.75 2.92 -1.42
C ALA A 133 20.80 4.38 -0.95
N GLN A 134 20.30 5.32 -1.76
CA GLN A 134 20.22 6.73 -1.41
C GLN A 134 19.31 6.97 -0.20
N ARG A 135 18.20 6.24 -0.07
CA ARG A 135 17.38 6.27 1.17
C ARG A 135 18.19 5.83 2.38
N ALA A 136 18.91 4.71 2.29
CA ALA A 136 19.72 4.21 3.40
C ALA A 136 20.83 5.19 3.81
N GLU A 137 21.51 5.81 2.84
CA GLU A 137 22.51 6.86 3.08
C GLU A 137 21.91 8.08 3.77
N LYS A 138 20.72 8.55 3.32
CA LYS A 138 20.03 9.68 3.94
C LYS A 138 19.58 9.38 5.37
N ILE A 139 19.06 8.18 5.62
CA ILE A 139 18.73 7.73 6.98
C ILE A 139 19.98 7.71 7.86
N ALA A 140 21.09 7.16 7.37
CA ALA A 140 22.35 7.09 8.13
C ALA A 140 22.96 8.46 8.44
N SER A 141 22.85 9.42 7.50
CA SER A 141 23.44 10.77 7.65
C SER A 141 22.55 11.76 8.39
N CYS A 142 21.23 11.74 8.15
CA CYS A 142 20.29 12.65 8.79
C CYS A 142 19.76 12.09 10.12
N GLY A 143 19.79 10.78 10.33
CA GLY A 143 19.15 10.10 11.45
C GLY A 143 17.69 9.73 11.17
N GLU A 144 17.13 8.92 12.06
CA GLU A 144 15.74 8.44 12.01
C GLU A 144 15.10 8.59 13.39
N ALA A 145 13.81 8.94 13.45
CA ALA A 145 13.08 9.00 14.71
C ALA A 145 12.93 7.60 15.32
N PRO A 146 12.88 7.48 16.66
CA PRO A 146 12.44 6.25 17.28
C PRO A 146 10.96 6.00 16.97
N THR A 147 10.57 4.74 16.88
CA THR A 147 9.15 4.37 16.77
C THR A 147 8.43 4.54 18.11
N PRO A 148 7.12 4.82 18.11
CA PRO A 148 6.25 4.99 16.95
C PRO A 148 6.53 6.26 16.13
N TRP A 149 6.62 6.12 14.80
CA TRP A 149 6.75 7.24 13.87
C TRP A 149 5.43 7.99 13.73
N LEU A 150 5.47 9.32 13.92
CA LEU A 150 4.32 10.19 13.75
C LEU A 150 4.01 10.38 12.26
N TYR A 151 2.94 9.74 11.81
CA TYR A 151 2.40 9.87 10.47
C TYR A 151 1.34 10.96 10.43
N LEU A 152 1.55 11.95 9.57
CA LEU A 152 0.60 13.02 9.30
C LEU A 152 0.20 13.12 7.82
N ILE A 153 -0.97 13.71 7.61
CA ILE A 153 -1.59 13.87 6.30
C ILE A 153 -1.59 15.34 5.86
N VAL A 154 -1.33 15.56 4.56
CA VAL A 154 -1.56 16.83 3.83
C VAL A 154 -2.42 16.54 2.58
N ALA A 155 -3.33 17.44 2.23
CA ALA A 155 -4.41 17.15 1.28
C ALA A 155 -5.13 18.40 0.73
N THR A 156 -4.39 19.36 0.16
CA THR A 156 -4.98 20.62 -0.33
C THR A 156 -5.63 20.50 -1.71
N GLY A 157 -5.21 19.52 -2.52
CA GLY A 157 -5.51 19.48 -3.95
C GLY A 157 -4.42 20.14 -4.81
N ASN A 158 -3.52 20.91 -4.20
CA ASN A 158 -2.45 21.64 -4.87
C ASN A 158 -1.08 21.20 -4.33
N ILE A 159 -0.25 20.59 -5.18
CA ILE A 159 1.04 20.04 -4.75
C ILE A 159 1.96 21.09 -4.13
N TYR A 160 1.92 22.34 -4.61
CA TYR A 160 2.78 23.40 -4.10
C TYR A 160 2.35 23.88 -2.70
N GLU A 161 1.04 23.85 -2.42
CA GLU A 161 0.50 24.14 -1.10
C GLU A 161 0.76 22.98 -0.14
N ASP A 162 0.60 21.74 -0.61
CA ASP A 162 0.93 20.56 0.17
C ASP A 162 2.40 20.54 0.59
N VAL A 163 3.32 20.96 -0.29
CA VAL A 163 4.75 21.07 0.03
C VAL A 163 4.97 22.03 1.21
N VAL A 164 4.27 23.17 1.24
CA VAL A 164 4.37 24.11 2.37
C VAL A 164 3.86 23.49 3.66
N GLN A 165 2.71 22.79 3.61
CA GLN A 165 2.15 22.14 4.79
C GLN A 165 3.00 20.95 5.28
N ALA A 166 3.59 20.19 4.35
CA ALA A 166 4.45 19.06 4.63
C ALA A 166 5.74 19.50 5.35
N ARG A 167 6.38 20.57 4.87
CA ARG A 167 7.55 21.16 5.54
C ARG A 167 7.19 21.64 6.95
N ALA A 168 6.07 22.34 7.10
CA ALA A 168 5.61 22.79 8.42
C ALA A 168 5.34 21.62 9.38
N ALA A 169 4.69 20.55 8.90
CA ALA A 169 4.44 19.34 9.70
C ALA A 169 5.73 18.61 10.08
N ALA A 170 6.69 18.50 9.17
CA ALA A 170 8.01 17.92 9.45
C ALA A 170 8.77 18.71 10.54
N GLU A 171 8.79 20.04 10.45
CA GLU A 171 9.40 20.91 11.47
C GLU A 171 8.72 20.82 12.83
N GLN A 172 7.40 20.57 12.86
CA GLN A 172 6.66 20.36 14.11
C GLN A 172 6.90 18.98 14.72
N GLY A 173 7.36 18.01 13.92
CA GLY A 173 7.80 16.71 14.39
C GLY A 173 7.21 15.51 13.69
N ALA A 174 6.51 15.67 12.56
CA ALA A 174 6.11 14.53 11.74
C ALA A 174 7.35 13.72 11.28
N ASP A 175 7.22 12.41 11.28
CA ASP A 175 8.26 11.48 10.79
C ASP A 175 7.87 10.90 9.43
N ILE A 176 6.56 10.81 9.17
CA ILE A 176 5.98 10.36 7.93
C ILE A 176 4.97 11.41 7.44
N ILE A 177 5.04 11.76 6.17
CA ILE A 177 4.07 12.63 5.50
C ILE A 177 3.37 11.84 4.39
N ALA A 178 2.05 11.80 4.46
CA ALA A 178 1.22 11.29 3.38
C ALA A 178 0.48 12.40 2.66
N VAL A 179 0.51 12.36 1.34
CA VAL A 179 -0.33 13.21 0.50
C VAL A 179 -1.60 12.41 0.15
N ILE A 180 -2.75 12.86 0.63
CA ILE A 180 -4.03 12.22 0.28
C ILE A 180 -4.26 12.40 -1.21
N ARG A 181 -4.49 11.28 -1.89
CA ARG A 181 -4.85 11.30 -3.30
C ARG A 181 -6.24 11.89 -3.51
N SER A 182 -6.44 12.56 -4.64
CA SER A 182 -7.77 13.04 -5.05
C SER A 182 -8.83 11.94 -4.94
N THR A 183 -10.01 12.30 -4.42
CA THR A 183 -11.12 11.37 -4.21
C THR A 183 -11.49 10.68 -5.51
N GLY A 184 -11.65 9.36 -5.45
CA GLY A 184 -12.04 8.55 -6.61
C GLY A 184 -10.91 8.25 -7.61
N GLN A 185 -9.69 8.76 -7.42
CA GLN A 185 -8.58 8.51 -8.35
C GLN A 185 -8.29 7.01 -8.56
N SER A 186 -8.56 6.16 -7.56
CA SER A 186 -8.44 4.70 -7.69
C SER A 186 -9.32 4.09 -8.80
N LEU A 187 -10.34 4.81 -9.27
CA LEU A 187 -11.25 4.41 -10.33
C LEU A 187 -10.82 4.90 -11.72
N LEU A 188 -9.78 5.73 -11.82
CA LEU A 188 -9.20 6.11 -13.10
C LEU A 188 -8.34 4.96 -13.62
N ASP A 189 -8.56 4.54 -14.87
CA ASP A 189 -7.70 3.57 -15.56
C ASP A 189 -6.55 4.25 -16.35
N TYR A 190 -6.09 5.38 -15.82
CA TYR A 190 -4.87 6.07 -16.23
C TYR A 190 -4.35 6.88 -15.04
N VAL A 191 -3.06 7.21 -15.08
CA VAL A 191 -2.45 8.15 -14.13
C VAL A 191 -2.34 9.52 -14.80
N PRO A 192 -2.89 10.61 -14.21
CA PRO A 192 -2.65 11.96 -14.69
C PRO A 192 -1.16 12.30 -14.74
N TYR A 193 -0.76 13.09 -15.73
CA TYR A 193 0.63 13.51 -15.94
C TYR A 193 0.88 14.94 -15.46
N GLY A 194 2.10 15.20 -15.00
CA GLY A 194 2.54 16.52 -14.55
C GLY A 194 2.12 16.88 -13.13
N ALA A 195 2.47 18.10 -12.73
CA ALA A 195 2.11 18.66 -11.43
C ALA A 195 0.62 19.03 -11.39
N THR A 196 -0.03 18.88 -10.24
CA THR A 196 -1.44 19.25 -10.09
C THR A 196 -1.64 20.38 -9.09
N THR A 197 -2.34 21.43 -9.50
CA THR A 197 -2.68 22.60 -8.69
C THR A 197 -4.13 22.58 -8.20
N GLU A 198 -4.92 21.60 -8.64
CA GLU A 198 -6.31 21.41 -8.25
C GLU A 198 -6.61 19.92 -8.09
N GLY A 199 -7.43 19.58 -7.10
CA GLY A 199 -7.85 18.21 -6.81
C GLY A 199 -8.95 18.19 -5.75
N PHE A 200 -9.95 17.32 -5.92
CA PHE A 200 -11.09 17.27 -5.00
C PHE A 200 -10.81 16.30 -3.86
N GLY A 201 -10.83 16.80 -2.63
CA GLY A 201 -10.56 16.01 -1.41
C GLY A 201 -9.09 15.62 -1.23
N GLY A 202 -8.21 15.97 -2.16
CA GLY A 202 -6.78 15.66 -2.11
C GLY A 202 -6.10 15.92 -3.44
N THR A 203 -4.77 15.89 -3.43
CA THR A 203 -3.92 16.16 -4.60
C THR A 203 -3.75 14.89 -5.41
N TYR A 204 -3.70 14.97 -6.75
CA TYR A 204 -3.56 13.75 -7.55
C TYR A 204 -2.23 13.04 -7.28
N ALA A 205 -2.25 11.72 -7.26
CA ALA A 205 -1.05 10.90 -7.34
C ALA A 205 -0.52 10.93 -8.78
N THR A 206 0.58 11.66 -9.01
CA THR A 206 1.31 11.74 -10.28
C THR A 206 2.80 11.60 -10.00
N GLN A 207 3.58 11.15 -11.00
CA GLN A 207 5.03 11.01 -10.83
C GLN A 207 5.72 12.36 -10.53
N GLU A 208 5.30 13.44 -11.18
CA GLU A 208 5.85 14.78 -10.92
C GLU A 208 5.52 15.26 -9.50
N ASN A 209 4.31 15.00 -9.00
CA ASN A 209 3.96 15.34 -7.62
C ASN A 209 4.81 14.55 -6.60
N PHE A 210 5.13 13.28 -6.90
CA PHE A 210 6.02 12.46 -6.07
C PHE A 210 7.42 13.07 -5.99
N LYS A 211 7.97 13.45 -7.14
CA LYS A 211 9.28 14.09 -7.25
C LYS A 211 9.35 15.41 -6.50
N LEU A 212 8.35 16.29 -6.67
CA LEU A 212 8.27 17.58 -5.99
C LEU A 212 8.21 17.42 -4.47
N MET A 213 7.36 16.51 -3.98
CA MET A 213 7.23 16.27 -2.54
C MET A 213 8.50 15.61 -1.97
N ARG A 214 9.08 14.62 -2.65
CA ARG A 214 10.32 13.96 -2.21
C ARG A 214 11.47 14.96 -2.08
N ALA A 215 11.62 15.87 -3.04
CA ALA A 215 12.64 16.92 -3.00
C ALA A 215 12.42 17.88 -1.81
N ALA A 216 11.18 18.29 -1.56
CA ALA A 216 10.86 19.16 -0.41
C ALA A 216 11.12 18.48 0.94
N LEU A 217 10.77 17.20 1.07
CA LEU A 217 10.98 16.42 2.29
C LEU A 217 12.47 16.12 2.53
N ASP A 218 13.24 15.94 1.46
CA ASP A 218 14.69 15.80 1.53
C ASP A 218 15.37 17.06 2.05
N GLU A 219 14.94 18.23 1.60
CA GLU A 219 15.46 19.53 2.04
C GLU A 219 15.15 19.77 3.53
N VAL A 220 13.87 19.64 3.92
CA VAL A 220 13.47 19.87 5.31
C VAL A 220 14.05 18.81 6.24
N GLY A 221 14.22 17.56 5.77
CA GLY A 221 14.83 16.48 6.54
C GLY A 221 16.26 16.79 6.98
N VAL A 222 17.06 17.40 6.09
CA VAL A 222 18.41 17.91 6.44
C VAL A 222 18.31 19.02 7.49
N LYS A 223 17.36 19.96 7.32
CA LYS A 223 17.17 21.07 8.26
C LYS A 223 16.81 20.60 9.67
N VAL A 224 15.94 19.58 9.79
CA VAL A 224 15.47 19.07 11.10
C VAL A 224 16.34 17.94 11.66
N GLY A 225 17.34 17.47 10.91
CA GLY A 225 18.20 16.36 11.32
C GLY A 225 17.43 15.06 11.48
N ARG A 226 16.56 14.74 10.51
CA ARG A 226 15.82 13.47 10.44
C ARG A 226 15.33 13.19 9.02
N TYR A 227 15.44 11.94 8.59
CA TYR A 227 14.83 11.51 7.34
C TYR A 227 13.29 11.47 7.44
N ILE A 228 12.61 12.27 6.62
CA ILE A 228 11.15 12.30 6.57
C ILE A 228 10.66 11.34 5.49
N ARG A 229 9.80 10.41 5.89
CA ARG A 229 9.26 9.38 5.00
C ARG A 229 8.05 9.92 4.22
N LEU A 230 8.01 9.64 2.92
CA LEU A 230 6.93 10.01 2.02
C LEU A 230 6.02 8.82 1.76
N THR A 231 4.72 9.05 1.93
CA THR A 231 3.66 8.07 1.71
C THR A 231 2.69 8.52 0.62
N ASN A 232 2.27 7.59 -0.23
CA ASN A 232 1.13 7.77 -1.14
C ASN A 232 0.31 6.48 -1.28
N TYR A 233 -0.61 6.41 -2.25
CA TYR A 233 -1.60 5.35 -2.35
C TYR A 233 -1.54 4.64 -3.70
N CYS A 234 -1.26 3.32 -3.71
CA CYS A 234 -1.28 2.50 -4.91
C CYS A 234 -2.66 1.96 -5.26
N SER A 235 -3.45 1.50 -4.28
CA SER A 235 -4.63 0.67 -4.57
C SER A 235 -5.63 1.31 -5.55
N GLY A 236 -6.04 0.60 -6.60
CA GLY A 236 -6.92 1.09 -7.67
C GLY A 236 -6.60 0.42 -9.01
N LEU A 237 -7.21 0.88 -10.10
CA LEU A 237 -6.99 0.33 -11.45
C LEU A 237 -5.54 0.57 -11.95
N CYS A 238 -4.84 1.57 -11.43
CA CYS A 238 -3.46 1.89 -11.79
C CYS A 238 -2.42 1.43 -10.75
N MET A 239 -2.73 0.42 -9.93
CA MET A 239 -1.89 0.02 -8.79
C MET A 239 -0.43 -0.34 -9.17
N PRO A 240 -0.17 -1.12 -10.23
CA PRO A 240 1.18 -1.34 -10.76
C PRO A 240 1.91 -0.08 -11.21
N GLU A 241 1.21 0.81 -11.94
CA GLU A 241 1.82 2.05 -12.46
C GLU A 241 2.25 2.98 -11.33
N ILE A 242 1.39 3.15 -10.33
CA ILE A 242 1.69 3.99 -9.16
C ILE A 242 2.85 3.41 -8.36
N ALA A 243 2.92 2.09 -8.21
CA ALA A 243 4.06 1.45 -7.57
C ALA A 243 5.37 1.66 -8.35
N ALA A 244 5.34 1.53 -9.68
CA ALA A 244 6.49 1.80 -10.54
C ALA A 244 6.98 3.25 -10.42
N MET A 245 6.07 4.23 -10.53
CA MET A 245 6.42 5.65 -10.35
C MET A 245 6.98 5.92 -8.95
N GLY A 246 6.36 5.35 -7.90
CA GLY A 246 6.84 5.50 -6.53
C GLY A 246 8.23 4.90 -6.31
N ALA A 247 8.55 3.77 -6.94
CA ALA A 247 9.87 3.16 -6.90
C ALA A 247 10.94 4.01 -7.62
N ILE A 248 10.59 4.60 -8.77
CA ILE A 248 11.49 5.48 -9.54
C ILE A 248 11.80 6.77 -8.78
N GLU A 249 10.79 7.35 -8.11
CA GLU A 249 10.88 8.62 -7.38
C GLU A 249 11.21 8.48 -5.88
N ARG A 250 11.55 7.27 -5.41
CA ARG A 250 11.93 6.98 -4.01
C ARG A 250 10.87 7.40 -2.99
N LEU A 251 9.65 6.89 -3.15
CA LEU A 251 8.69 6.85 -2.05
C LEU A 251 9.16 5.87 -0.98
N ASP A 252 8.68 6.04 0.25
CA ASP A 252 9.09 5.23 1.41
C ASP A 252 8.00 4.27 1.84
N MET A 253 6.74 4.70 1.74
CA MET A 253 5.59 3.88 2.05
C MET A 253 4.49 4.05 1.01
N MET A 254 3.71 3.01 0.76
CA MET A 254 2.53 3.13 -0.10
C MET A 254 1.36 2.27 0.38
N LEU A 255 0.14 2.83 0.36
CA LEU A 255 -1.06 2.05 0.64
C LEU A 255 -1.27 1.04 -0.49
N ASN A 256 -1.10 -0.24 -0.17
CA ASN A 256 -1.17 -1.35 -1.11
C ASN A 256 -1.83 -2.53 -0.39
N ASP A 257 -3.16 -2.51 -0.39
CA ASP A 257 -4.01 -3.56 0.17
C ASP A 257 -4.51 -4.51 -0.94
N SER A 258 -4.60 -5.81 -0.64
CA SER A 258 -4.92 -6.86 -1.63
C SER A 258 -6.42 -6.91 -1.98
N MET A 259 -7.29 -6.38 -1.11
CA MET A 259 -8.74 -6.51 -1.21
C MET A 259 -9.47 -5.16 -1.23
N TYR A 260 -8.83 -4.05 -0.87
CA TYR A 260 -9.44 -2.71 -0.86
C TYR A 260 -10.20 -2.38 -2.15
N GLY A 261 -9.55 -2.59 -3.30
CA GLY A 261 -10.14 -2.28 -4.61
C GLY A 261 -11.42 -3.08 -4.89
N ILE A 262 -11.43 -4.33 -4.45
CA ILE A 262 -12.58 -5.24 -4.59
C ILE A 262 -13.73 -4.76 -3.71
N ILE A 263 -13.45 -4.61 -2.42
CA ILE A 263 -14.48 -4.41 -1.40
C ILE A 263 -15.05 -3.00 -1.47
N PHE A 264 -14.21 -1.96 -1.47
CA PHE A 264 -14.64 -0.56 -1.29
C PHE A 264 -14.72 0.25 -2.59
N ARG A 265 -14.20 -0.28 -3.70
CA ARG A 265 -14.22 0.39 -5.02
C ARG A 265 -14.91 -0.39 -6.12
N ASP A 266 -15.35 -1.62 -5.82
CA ASP A 266 -16.05 -2.47 -6.79
C ASP A 266 -15.22 -2.62 -8.09
N ILE A 267 -13.91 -2.83 -7.92
CA ILE A 267 -12.98 -3.25 -8.97
C ILE A 267 -13.01 -4.78 -9.03
N ASN A 268 -12.92 -5.34 -10.23
CA ASN A 268 -12.98 -6.78 -10.41
C ASN A 268 -11.90 -7.53 -9.60
N MET A 269 -12.26 -8.70 -9.05
CA MET A 269 -11.36 -9.52 -8.22
C MET A 269 -10.12 -10.00 -8.97
N LYS A 270 -10.29 -10.55 -10.18
CA LYS A 270 -9.16 -11.06 -10.97
C LYS A 270 -8.20 -9.93 -11.30
N ARG A 271 -8.75 -8.81 -11.78
CA ARG A 271 -8.00 -7.58 -12.04
C ARG A 271 -7.17 -7.17 -10.81
N THR A 272 -7.83 -7.02 -9.66
CA THR A 272 -7.16 -6.59 -8.43
C THR A 272 -6.08 -7.57 -7.97
N PHE A 273 -6.34 -8.89 -7.99
CA PHE A 273 -5.37 -9.89 -7.53
C PHE A 273 -4.13 -9.99 -8.43
N ILE A 274 -4.25 -9.74 -9.74
CA ILE A 274 -3.10 -9.65 -10.64
C ILE A 274 -2.32 -8.36 -10.39
N ASP A 275 -3.01 -7.22 -10.31
CA ASP A 275 -2.43 -5.89 -10.13
C ASP A 275 -1.66 -5.75 -8.81
N GLN A 276 -2.23 -6.30 -7.74
CA GLN A 276 -1.64 -6.25 -6.41
C GLN A 276 -0.34 -7.04 -6.32
N PHE A 277 -0.23 -8.16 -7.06
CA PHE A 277 0.97 -8.99 -7.04
C PHE A 277 2.15 -8.23 -7.65
N PHE A 278 1.95 -7.65 -8.84
CA PHE A 278 3.01 -6.90 -9.53
C PHE A 278 3.41 -5.64 -8.77
N SER A 279 2.43 -4.87 -8.27
CA SER A 279 2.72 -3.66 -7.50
C SER A 279 3.46 -3.95 -6.19
N ARG A 280 3.11 -5.03 -5.48
CA ARG A 280 3.83 -5.48 -4.28
C ARG A 280 5.25 -5.94 -4.59
N MET A 281 5.46 -6.65 -5.69
CA MET A 281 6.80 -7.04 -6.15
C MET A 281 7.69 -5.82 -6.41
N VAL A 282 7.16 -4.80 -7.08
CA VAL A 282 7.88 -3.53 -7.30
C VAL A 282 8.21 -2.85 -5.95
N ASN A 283 7.25 -2.81 -5.03
CA ASN A 283 7.45 -2.24 -3.69
C ASN A 283 8.51 -3.00 -2.87
N ALA A 284 8.48 -4.33 -2.92
CA ALA A 284 9.44 -5.21 -2.27
C ALA A 284 10.86 -4.88 -2.74
N TYR A 285 11.08 -4.89 -4.07
CA TYR A 285 12.35 -4.60 -4.69
C TYR A 285 12.87 -3.19 -4.32
N ALA A 286 11.98 -2.20 -4.39
CA ALA A 286 12.27 -0.81 -4.05
C ALA A 286 12.51 -0.58 -2.55
N GLY A 287 12.29 -1.57 -1.67
CA GLY A 287 12.43 -1.44 -0.22
C GLY A 287 11.37 -0.55 0.41
N ILE A 288 10.18 -0.45 -0.21
CA ILE A 288 9.05 0.36 0.25
C ILE A 288 8.26 -0.43 1.30
N ILE A 289 7.81 0.24 2.35
CA ILE A 289 6.90 -0.33 3.35
C ILE A 289 5.46 -0.19 2.83
N ILE A 290 4.73 -1.28 2.64
CA ILE A 290 3.31 -1.18 2.27
C ILE A 290 2.47 -0.83 3.49
N ASN A 291 1.33 -0.18 3.28
CA ASN A 291 0.29 -0.04 4.29
C ASN A 291 -0.99 -0.72 3.80
N THR A 292 -1.58 -1.58 4.64
CA THR A 292 -2.88 -2.21 4.34
C THR A 292 -4.02 -1.38 4.94
N GLY A 293 -5.25 -1.68 4.51
CA GLY A 293 -6.41 -0.79 4.66
C GLY A 293 -7.49 -1.29 5.62
N GLU A 294 -7.10 -2.01 6.68
CA GLU A 294 -8.06 -2.66 7.58
C GLU A 294 -8.98 -1.71 8.36
N ASP A 295 -8.62 -0.42 8.47
CA ASP A 295 -9.49 0.64 8.99
C ASP A 295 -10.85 0.68 8.29
N ASN A 296 -10.88 0.43 6.98
CA ASN A 296 -12.11 0.47 6.18
C ASN A 296 -13.13 -0.60 6.60
N TYR A 297 -12.68 -1.73 7.16
CA TYR A 297 -13.58 -2.75 7.72
C TYR A 297 -14.28 -2.20 8.96
N LEU A 298 -13.54 -1.53 9.83
CA LEU A 298 -14.00 -1.04 11.14
C LEU A 298 -14.86 0.23 11.04
N THR A 299 -14.66 1.04 10.00
CA THR A 299 -15.53 2.19 9.71
C THR A 299 -16.89 1.74 9.16
N THR A 300 -16.96 0.55 8.55
CA THR A 300 -18.18 0.01 7.92
C THR A 300 -18.98 -0.87 8.89
N ALA A 301 -18.32 -1.84 9.53
CA ALA A 301 -18.94 -2.76 10.49
C ALA A 301 -18.83 -2.25 11.94
N ASP A 302 -19.40 -2.97 12.91
CA ASP A 302 -19.12 -2.73 14.32
C ASP A 302 -17.68 -3.17 14.65
N ALA A 303 -16.86 -2.27 15.20
CA ALA A 303 -15.44 -2.52 15.40
C ALA A 303 -15.16 -3.57 16.48
N PHE A 304 -16.04 -3.73 17.47
CA PHE A 304 -15.91 -4.80 18.43
C PHE A 304 -16.18 -6.14 17.74
N ASP A 305 -17.30 -6.29 17.05
CA ASP A 305 -17.65 -7.58 16.45
C ASP A 305 -16.74 -7.97 15.26
N ALA A 306 -16.24 -7.00 14.48
CA ALA A 306 -15.46 -7.26 13.27
C ALA A 306 -13.96 -7.51 13.49
N ALA A 307 -13.48 -7.62 14.73
CA ALA A 307 -12.05 -7.77 15.03
C ALA A 307 -11.40 -9.01 14.38
N HIS A 308 -12.13 -10.13 14.28
CA HIS A 308 -11.62 -11.35 13.62
C HIS A 308 -11.45 -11.16 12.10
N THR A 309 -12.33 -10.38 11.47
CA THR A 309 -12.24 -10.04 10.04
C THR A 309 -10.98 -9.20 9.75
N VAL A 310 -10.63 -8.29 10.66
CA VAL A 310 -9.39 -7.51 10.58
C VAL A 310 -8.17 -8.42 10.66
N LEU A 311 -8.09 -9.30 11.66
CA LEU A 311 -6.95 -10.20 11.81
C LEU A 311 -6.85 -11.21 10.66
N ALA A 312 -7.98 -11.71 10.14
CA ALA A 312 -8.01 -12.54 8.94
C ALA A 312 -7.48 -11.80 7.71
N SER A 313 -7.89 -10.53 7.52
CA SER A 313 -7.37 -9.67 6.45
C SER A 313 -5.86 -9.45 6.56
N GLN A 314 -5.35 -9.18 7.76
CA GLN A 314 -3.93 -9.00 8.01
C GLN A 314 -3.12 -10.25 7.65
N LEU A 315 -3.57 -11.44 8.08
CA LEU A 315 -2.92 -12.71 7.74
C LEU A 315 -2.96 -12.97 6.24
N ILE A 316 -4.06 -12.68 5.55
CA ILE A 316 -4.14 -12.82 4.08
C ILE A 316 -3.18 -11.84 3.38
N ASN A 317 -3.14 -10.58 3.83
CA ASN A 317 -2.23 -9.55 3.31
C ASN A 317 -0.75 -9.89 3.55
N GLU A 318 -0.39 -10.43 4.72
CA GLU A 318 0.95 -10.94 5.05
C GLU A 318 1.37 -11.98 4.00
N GLN A 319 0.53 -12.97 3.74
CA GLN A 319 0.86 -14.08 2.84
C GLN A 319 0.91 -13.65 1.36
N PHE A 320 0.05 -12.72 0.92
CA PHE A 320 0.21 -12.10 -0.41
C PHE A 320 1.50 -11.28 -0.53
N ALA A 321 1.88 -10.57 0.53
CA ALA A 321 3.10 -9.77 0.55
C ALA A 321 4.35 -10.66 0.47
N GLU A 322 4.38 -11.78 1.21
CA GLU A 322 5.46 -12.79 1.12
C GLU A 322 5.59 -13.38 -0.29
N LEU A 323 4.46 -13.76 -0.92
CA LEU A 323 4.46 -14.28 -2.31
C LEU A 323 5.03 -13.28 -3.32
N SER A 324 4.85 -11.98 -3.06
CA SER A 324 5.40 -10.90 -3.87
C SER A 324 6.83 -10.48 -3.47
N GLY A 325 7.44 -11.14 -2.48
CA GLY A 325 8.82 -10.91 -2.07
C GLY A 325 9.02 -9.81 -1.02
N LEU A 326 7.96 -9.29 -0.39
CA LEU A 326 8.11 -8.38 0.75
C LEU A 326 8.59 -9.14 1.98
N LYS A 327 9.47 -8.50 2.75
CA LYS A 327 9.87 -8.96 4.07
C LYS A 327 8.93 -8.43 5.16
N PRO A 328 8.84 -9.07 6.34
CA PRO A 328 7.97 -8.62 7.44
C PRO A 328 8.16 -7.14 7.80
N GLU A 329 9.39 -6.63 7.85
CA GLU A 329 9.67 -5.23 8.16
C GLU A 329 9.15 -4.23 7.09
N GLN A 330 8.79 -4.71 5.91
CA GLN A 330 8.12 -3.94 4.85
C GLN A 330 6.59 -4.03 4.90
N MET A 331 6.03 -4.81 5.82
CA MET A 331 4.59 -5.00 5.95
C MET A 331 4.04 -4.07 7.04
N GLY A 332 3.50 -2.93 6.63
CA GLY A 332 2.75 -2.05 7.50
C GLY A 332 1.29 -2.47 7.63
N LEU A 333 1.06 -3.61 8.29
CA LEU A 333 -0.27 -4.17 8.51
C LEU A 333 -1.10 -3.21 9.37
N GLY A 334 -2.28 -2.85 8.88
CA GLY A 334 -3.17 -1.83 9.45
C GLY A 334 -4.12 -2.39 10.51
N HIS A 335 -4.45 -1.58 11.50
CA HIS A 335 -5.56 -1.75 12.46
C HIS A 335 -5.89 -0.38 13.09
N ALA A 336 -7.03 -0.25 13.78
CA ALA A 336 -7.53 1.05 14.22
C ALA A 336 -8.17 1.02 15.61
N PHE A 337 -8.22 2.20 16.25
CA PHE A 337 -8.97 2.48 17.48
C PHE A 337 -10.38 2.95 17.11
N GLU A 338 -11.33 2.03 16.95
CA GLU A 338 -12.67 2.35 16.41
C GLU A 338 -13.83 1.75 17.23
N ILE A 339 -13.55 1.12 18.37
CA ILE A 339 -14.60 0.64 19.28
C ILE A 339 -15.39 1.84 19.80
N HIS A 340 -16.72 1.71 19.81
CA HIS A 340 -17.62 2.76 20.26
C HIS A 340 -17.20 3.29 21.65
N PRO A 341 -16.99 4.61 21.81
CA PRO A 341 -16.35 5.16 23.02
C PRO A 341 -17.19 5.00 24.30
N GLU A 342 -18.50 4.78 24.17
CA GLU A 342 -19.41 4.50 25.30
C GLU A 342 -19.53 3.01 25.63
N LEU A 343 -18.85 2.12 24.90
CA LEU A 343 -18.87 0.69 25.21
C LEU A 343 -18.18 0.44 26.55
N GLU A 344 -18.83 -0.30 27.44
CA GLU A 344 -18.26 -0.62 28.74
C GLU A 344 -16.92 -1.35 28.59
N ASN A 345 -15.89 -0.85 29.25
CA ASN A 345 -14.52 -1.35 29.13
C ASN A 345 -13.91 -1.21 27.71
N GLY A 346 -14.45 -0.35 26.84
CA GLY A 346 -14.01 -0.16 25.45
C GLY A 346 -12.49 -0.10 25.28
N PHE A 347 -11.82 0.70 26.11
CA PHE A 347 -10.36 0.84 26.10
C PHE A 347 -9.61 -0.49 26.38
N LEU A 348 -10.15 -1.38 27.21
CA LEU A 348 -9.53 -2.70 27.46
C LEU A 348 -9.61 -3.59 26.20
N TRP A 349 -10.68 -3.46 25.44
CA TRP A 349 -10.87 -4.22 24.19
C TRP A 349 -9.92 -3.72 23.10
N GLU A 350 -9.75 -2.41 23.00
CA GLU A 350 -8.76 -1.77 22.11
C GLU A 350 -7.34 -2.25 22.44
N LEU A 351 -6.96 -2.24 23.72
CA LEU A 351 -5.67 -2.79 24.16
C LEU A 351 -5.53 -4.28 23.82
N ALA A 352 -6.59 -5.07 24.00
CA ALA A 352 -6.57 -6.51 23.69
C ALA A 352 -6.33 -6.76 22.19
N HIS A 353 -7.01 -6.01 21.32
CA HIS A 353 -6.88 -6.12 19.88
C HIS A 353 -5.49 -5.68 19.42
N ALA A 354 -5.02 -4.50 19.86
CA ALA A 354 -3.73 -3.99 19.43
C ALA A 354 -2.55 -4.86 19.90
N GLN A 355 -2.65 -5.40 21.13
CA GLN A 355 -1.65 -6.33 21.67
C GLN A 355 -1.68 -7.69 20.97
N LEU A 356 -2.88 -8.20 20.63
CA LEU A 356 -3.02 -9.42 19.82
C LEU A 356 -2.28 -9.27 18.48
N VAL A 357 -2.53 -8.19 17.74
CA VAL A 357 -1.88 -7.91 16.45
C VAL A 357 -0.35 -7.83 16.62
N ARG A 358 0.14 -7.11 17.65
CA ARG A 358 1.59 -7.02 17.95
C ARG A 358 2.24 -8.39 18.13
N GLN A 359 1.57 -9.31 18.83
CA GLN A 359 2.10 -10.66 19.09
C GLN A 359 1.96 -11.61 17.90
N VAL A 360 0.92 -11.47 17.09
CA VAL A 360 0.77 -12.28 15.87
C VAL A 360 1.82 -11.89 14.84
N PHE A 361 2.16 -10.61 14.72
CA PHE A 361 3.11 -10.09 13.74
C PHE A 361 4.30 -9.40 14.41
N PRO A 362 5.21 -10.12 15.09
CA PRO A 362 6.29 -9.52 15.88
C PRO A 362 7.32 -8.71 15.07
N ASP A 363 7.50 -9.03 13.79
CA ASP A 363 8.49 -8.39 12.92
C ASP A 363 7.88 -7.38 11.94
N ALA A 364 6.54 -7.30 11.88
CA ALA A 364 5.85 -6.36 11.00
C ALA A 364 5.95 -4.91 11.50
N CYS A 365 5.97 -3.97 10.56
CA CYS A 365 6.01 -2.53 10.82
C CYS A 365 4.59 -1.96 11.03
N LEU A 366 3.88 -2.45 12.04
CA LEU A 366 2.44 -2.24 12.24
C LEU A 366 2.00 -0.77 12.18
N LYS A 367 0.88 -0.54 11.49
CA LYS A 367 0.24 0.77 11.33
C LYS A 367 -1.04 0.86 12.16
N TYR A 368 -1.02 1.70 13.19
CA TYR A 368 -2.18 1.93 14.05
C TYR A 368 -2.85 3.27 13.71
N MET A 369 -4.17 3.23 13.53
CA MET A 369 -4.98 4.32 13.00
C MET A 369 -5.97 4.85 14.05
N PRO A 370 -6.25 6.16 14.05
CA PRO A 370 -7.02 6.84 15.08
C PRO A 370 -8.52 6.57 14.93
N PRO A 371 -9.34 6.93 15.94
CA PRO A 371 -10.79 6.94 15.80
C PRO A 371 -11.25 7.96 14.77
N THR A 372 -12.22 7.57 13.95
CA THR A 372 -12.85 8.45 12.96
C THR A 372 -14.38 8.35 13.01
N LYS A 373 -14.93 7.12 13.05
CA LYS A 373 -16.38 6.87 12.97
C LYS A 373 -17.17 7.52 14.11
N HIS A 374 -16.56 7.54 15.30
CA HIS A 374 -17.18 8.05 16.52
C HIS A 374 -16.66 9.44 16.94
N MET A 375 -15.83 10.07 16.12
CA MET A 375 -15.44 11.46 16.30
C MET A 375 -16.63 12.37 15.99
N THR A 376 -16.74 13.48 16.72
CA THR A 376 -17.88 14.41 16.62
C THR A 376 -17.38 15.85 16.59
N GLY A 377 -18.29 16.83 16.49
CA GLY A 377 -17.94 18.24 16.64
C GLY A 377 -17.44 18.64 18.04
N ASN A 378 -17.49 17.75 19.03
CA ASN A 378 -16.91 18.02 20.35
C ASN A 378 -15.40 17.75 20.34
N ILE A 379 -14.63 18.76 19.93
CA ILE A 379 -13.17 18.70 19.83
C ILE A 379 -12.50 18.33 21.16
N PHE A 380 -13.10 18.68 22.30
CA PHE A 380 -12.53 18.36 23.62
C PHE A 380 -12.62 16.87 23.92
N LYS A 381 -13.77 16.25 23.61
CA LYS A 381 -13.94 14.79 23.72
C LYS A 381 -13.01 14.08 22.71
N GLY A 382 -12.99 14.55 21.46
CA GLY A 382 -12.14 14.00 20.42
C GLY A 382 -10.66 13.99 20.82
N HIS A 383 -10.15 15.09 21.37
CA HIS A 383 -8.77 15.18 21.83
C HIS A 383 -8.45 14.18 22.97
N VAL A 384 -9.41 13.91 23.87
CA VAL A 384 -9.25 12.88 24.92
C VAL A 384 -9.28 11.48 24.32
N GLN A 385 -10.13 11.22 23.33
CA GLN A 385 -10.13 9.94 22.60
C GLN A 385 -8.79 9.71 21.88
N ASP A 386 -8.25 10.73 21.22
CA ASP A 386 -6.92 10.68 20.60
C ASP A 386 -5.82 10.41 21.63
N ALA A 387 -5.92 10.97 22.85
CA ALA A 387 -4.98 10.67 23.92
C ALA A 387 -5.04 9.19 24.35
N LEU A 388 -6.24 8.60 24.45
CA LEU A 388 -6.38 7.16 24.74
C LEU A 388 -5.77 6.31 23.62
N PHE A 389 -6.03 6.65 22.36
CA PHE A 389 -5.40 6.04 21.19
C PHE A 389 -3.86 6.08 21.27
N ASN A 390 -3.28 7.24 21.63
CA ASN A 390 -1.84 7.40 21.82
C ASN A 390 -1.28 6.46 22.90
N ILE A 391 -2.04 6.23 23.98
CA ILE A 391 -1.64 5.32 25.06
C ILE A 391 -1.59 3.88 24.54
N VAL A 392 -2.60 3.42 23.79
CA VAL A 392 -2.60 2.06 23.20
C VAL A 392 -1.38 1.86 22.30
N SER A 393 -1.07 2.85 21.46
CA SER A 393 0.12 2.82 20.59
C SER A 393 1.42 2.62 21.37
N THR A 394 1.54 3.28 22.52
CA THR A 394 2.73 3.21 23.38
C THR A 394 2.80 1.87 24.13
N VAL A 395 1.69 1.46 24.73
CA VAL A 395 1.58 0.23 25.53
C VAL A 395 1.78 -1.02 24.69
N THR A 396 1.44 -0.99 23.40
CA THR A 396 1.52 -2.16 22.50
C THR A 396 2.65 -2.05 21.48
N GLN A 397 3.54 -1.05 21.60
CA GLN A 397 4.72 -0.86 20.75
C GLN A 397 4.41 -0.88 19.24
N GLN A 398 3.45 -0.05 18.83
CA GLN A 398 3.14 0.15 17.41
C GLN A 398 4.28 0.89 16.69
N ASN A 399 4.45 0.67 15.39
CA ASN A 399 5.57 1.24 14.63
C ASN A 399 5.20 2.53 13.88
N ILE A 400 4.07 2.53 13.17
CA ILE A 400 3.55 3.66 12.41
C ILE A 400 2.28 4.15 13.10
N HIS A 401 2.29 5.41 13.54
CA HIS A 401 1.18 6.01 14.29
C HIS A 401 0.53 7.12 13.47
N LEU A 402 -0.63 6.83 12.87
CA LEU A 402 -1.42 7.85 12.17
C LEU A 402 -2.03 8.79 13.21
N ALA A 403 -1.56 10.03 13.27
CA ALA A 403 -2.02 10.97 14.29
C ALA A 403 -3.53 11.25 14.16
N GLY A 404 -4.26 11.03 15.26
CA GLY A 404 -5.66 11.42 15.39
C GLY A 404 -5.83 12.92 15.43
N MET A 405 -6.96 13.39 14.89
CA MET A 405 -7.28 14.80 14.81
C MET A 405 -8.54 15.06 15.61
N MET A 406 -8.46 15.94 16.60
CA MET A 406 -9.62 16.37 17.38
C MET A 406 -10.73 17.00 16.52
N THR A 407 -10.41 17.40 15.29
CA THR A 407 -11.30 17.98 14.28
C THR A 407 -11.70 17.00 13.17
N GLU A 408 -11.43 15.70 13.33
CA GLU A 408 -11.62 14.66 12.31
C GLU A 408 -13.01 14.74 11.62
N ALA A 409 -14.07 14.88 12.42
CA ALA A 409 -15.44 14.92 11.93
C ALA A 409 -15.90 16.31 11.43
N ILE A 410 -14.98 17.28 11.29
CA ILE A 410 -15.30 18.68 10.99
C ILE A 410 -14.71 19.10 9.65
N HIS A 411 -13.39 19.00 9.48
CA HIS A 411 -12.68 19.46 8.28
C HIS A 411 -11.29 18.81 8.17
N THR A 412 -10.70 18.87 6.98
CA THR A 412 -9.28 18.58 6.78
C THR A 412 -8.44 19.38 7.78
N PRO A 413 -7.44 18.78 8.44
CA PRO A 413 -6.71 19.45 9.51
C PRO A 413 -6.04 20.75 9.05
N PHE A 414 -6.18 21.80 9.84
CA PHE A 414 -5.38 23.01 9.70
C PHE A 414 -3.99 22.82 10.34
N ILE A 415 -3.14 23.83 10.21
CA ILE A 415 -1.78 23.80 10.79
C ILE A 415 -1.85 23.66 12.33
N GLN A 416 -2.77 24.37 12.98
CA GLN A 416 -2.93 24.31 14.44
C GLN A 416 -3.45 22.95 14.93
N ASP A 417 -4.29 22.27 14.15
CA ASP A 417 -4.84 20.97 14.55
C ASP A 417 -3.73 19.92 14.54
N ARG A 418 -2.92 19.91 13.47
CA ARG A 418 -1.72 19.07 13.39
C ARG A 418 -0.74 19.37 14.52
N PHE A 419 -0.51 20.65 14.82
CA PHE A 419 0.36 21.04 15.92
C PHE A 419 -0.13 20.44 17.25
N LEU A 420 -1.42 20.56 17.55
CA LEU A 420 -2.01 20.05 18.80
C LEU A 420 -2.01 18.51 18.86
N ALA A 421 -2.29 17.84 17.75
CA ALA A 421 -2.18 16.37 17.64
C ALA A 421 -0.75 15.89 17.91
N ILE A 422 0.27 16.56 17.34
CA ILE A 422 1.68 16.24 17.59
C ILE A 422 2.05 16.48 19.05
N GLN A 423 1.61 17.57 19.67
CA GLN A 423 1.88 17.85 21.09
C GLN A 423 1.29 16.76 21.99
N ASN A 424 0.04 16.36 21.74
CA ASN A 424 -0.63 15.27 22.47
C ASN A 424 0.16 13.96 22.35
N ALA A 425 0.47 13.53 21.12
CA ALA A 425 1.19 12.28 20.89
C ALA A 425 2.58 12.30 21.53
N LYS A 426 3.36 13.38 21.33
CA LYS A 426 4.69 13.52 21.97
C LYS A 426 4.62 13.52 23.49
N TYR A 427 3.60 14.14 24.07
CA TYR A 427 3.40 14.15 25.52
C TYR A 427 3.17 12.72 26.04
N VAL A 428 2.26 11.96 25.42
CA VAL A 428 1.98 10.57 25.82
C VAL A 428 3.21 9.69 25.60
N PHE A 429 3.84 9.75 24.42
CA PHE A 429 5.01 8.93 24.09
C PHE A 429 6.20 9.23 25.01
N GLY A 430 6.39 10.48 25.43
CA GLY A 430 7.45 10.86 26.35
C GLY A 430 7.16 10.47 27.79
N THR A 431 5.93 10.67 28.27
CA THR A 431 5.57 10.42 29.68
C THR A 431 5.27 8.95 29.98
N MET A 432 4.91 8.16 28.97
CA MET A 432 4.59 6.73 29.09
C MET A 432 5.55 5.83 28.30
N LYS A 433 6.73 6.34 27.91
CA LYS A 433 7.69 5.66 27.04
C LYS A 433 7.94 4.20 27.39
N ASP A 434 8.18 3.93 28.67
CA ASP A 434 8.56 2.59 29.16
C ASP A 434 7.37 1.84 29.81
N LEU A 435 6.13 2.32 29.63
CA LEU A 435 4.95 1.73 30.27
C LEU A 435 4.71 0.27 29.84
N HIS A 436 5.02 -0.08 28.59
CA HIS A 436 4.91 -1.45 28.08
C HIS A 436 5.72 -2.47 28.92
N SER A 437 6.91 -2.11 29.39
CA SER A 437 7.75 -3.00 30.19
C SER A 437 7.31 -3.10 31.65
N GLU A 438 6.61 -2.08 32.16
CA GLU A 438 6.23 -1.97 33.58
C GLU A 438 4.88 -2.61 33.91
N ILE A 439 3.97 -2.73 32.93
CA ILE A 439 2.65 -3.32 33.15
C ILE A 439 2.61 -4.81 32.75
N GLU A 440 1.68 -5.53 33.36
CA GLU A 440 1.34 -6.91 33.01
C GLU A 440 -0.16 -7.06 32.86
N PHE A 441 -0.59 -7.81 31.85
CA PHE A 441 -2.00 -8.15 31.70
C PHE A 441 -2.37 -9.29 32.64
N LYS A 442 -3.50 -9.14 33.33
CA LYS A 442 -3.99 -10.17 34.24
C LYS A 442 -4.27 -11.46 33.47
N ARG A 443 -3.56 -12.54 33.84
CA ARG A 443 -3.81 -13.90 33.32
C ARG A 443 -5.26 -14.32 33.52
N GLY A 444 -5.89 -14.82 32.46
CA GLY A 444 -7.31 -15.14 32.41
C GLY A 444 -8.24 -13.94 32.63
N GLY A 445 -7.72 -12.71 32.52
CA GLY A 445 -8.49 -11.48 32.60
C GLY A 445 -9.20 -11.13 31.29
N LYS A 446 -9.97 -10.04 31.31
CA LYS A 446 -10.77 -9.57 30.18
C LYS A 446 -9.95 -9.39 28.89
N ILE A 447 -8.78 -8.74 28.97
CA ILE A 447 -7.92 -8.46 27.81
C ILE A 447 -7.44 -9.75 27.15
N GLU A 448 -6.89 -10.67 27.94
CA GLU A 448 -6.36 -11.95 27.43
C GLU A 448 -7.47 -12.83 26.84
N GLN A 449 -8.61 -12.95 27.54
CA GLN A 449 -9.75 -13.71 27.03
C GLN A 449 -10.26 -13.13 25.71
N ARG A 450 -10.35 -11.80 25.60
CA ARG A 450 -10.79 -11.15 24.38
C ARG A 450 -9.87 -11.47 23.20
N ALA A 451 -8.56 -11.38 23.38
CA ALA A 451 -7.60 -11.70 22.34
C ALA A 451 -7.68 -13.17 21.91
N GLN A 452 -7.84 -14.10 22.86
CA GLN A 452 -8.04 -15.53 22.57
C GLN A 452 -9.33 -15.78 21.77
N THR A 453 -10.43 -15.11 22.10
CA THR A 453 -11.69 -15.19 21.35
C THR A 453 -11.51 -14.72 19.91
N VAL A 454 -10.91 -13.53 19.71
CA VAL A 454 -10.69 -12.98 18.36
C VAL A 454 -9.79 -13.90 17.53
N LEU A 455 -8.74 -14.46 18.13
CA LEU A 455 -7.85 -15.41 17.46
C LEU A 455 -8.59 -16.70 17.04
N ALA A 456 -9.44 -17.25 17.91
CA ALA A 456 -10.23 -18.44 17.60
C ALA A 456 -11.27 -18.21 16.51
N GLU A 457 -11.95 -17.06 16.54
CA GLU A 457 -12.88 -16.64 15.46
C GLU A 457 -12.15 -16.45 14.13
N THR A 458 -10.93 -15.89 14.17
CA THR A 458 -10.08 -15.71 12.98
C THR A 458 -9.67 -17.05 12.37
N GLU A 459 -9.23 -18.00 13.19
CA GLU A 459 -8.89 -19.36 12.73
C GLU A 459 -10.10 -20.03 12.06
N ALA A 460 -11.27 -19.96 12.67
CA ALA A 460 -12.49 -20.52 12.12
C ALA A 460 -12.88 -19.87 10.78
N MET A 461 -12.79 -18.53 10.70
CA MET A 461 -13.08 -17.79 9.48
C MET A 461 -12.12 -18.17 8.35
N LEU A 462 -10.81 -18.24 8.62
CA LEU A 462 -9.81 -18.63 7.62
C LEU A 462 -10.00 -20.08 7.16
N ALA A 463 -10.36 -20.99 8.05
CA ALA A 463 -10.70 -22.36 7.68
C ALA A 463 -11.93 -22.42 6.75
N GLU A 464 -12.96 -21.60 6.99
CA GLU A 464 -14.09 -21.48 6.07
C GLU A 464 -13.65 -20.92 4.71
N ILE A 465 -12.91 -19.81 4.70
CA ILE A 465 -12.42 -19.18 3.47
C ILE A 465 -11.60 -20.17 2.63
N GLU A 466 -10.74 -20.96 3.27
CA GLU A 466 -9.96 -22.01 2.62
C GLU A 466 -10.88 -23.03 1.92
N SER A 467 -11.98 -23.43 2.56
CA SER A 467 -12.92 -24.41 2.00
C SER A 467 -13.75 -23.88 0.82
N ILE A 468 -14.08 -22.58 0.81
CA ILE A 468 -14.95 -21.97 -0.22
C ILE A 468 -14.21 -21.06 -1.21
N SER A 469 -12.88 -20.94 -1.08
CA SER A 469 -12.00 -19.98 -1.73
C SER A 469 -12.20 -18.51 -1.33
N LEU A 470 -11.15 -17.68 -1.45
CA LEU A 470 -11.24 -16.23 -1.18
C LEU A 470 -12.26 -15.50 -2.07
N PRO A 471 -12.32 -15.72 -3.40
CA PRO A 471 -13.39 -15.15 -4.23
C PRO A 471 -14.79 -15.57 -3.76
N GLY A 472 -14.97 -16.82 -3.32
CA GLY A 472 -16.23 -17.31 -2.77
C GLY A 472 -16.61 -16.62 -1.46
N ALA A 473 -15.64 -16.42 -0.56
CA ALA A 473 -15.82 -15.70 0.70
C ALA A 473 -16.21 -14.23 0.51
N ILE A 474 -15.52 -13.53 -0.41
CA ILE A 474 -15.89 -12.15 -0.74
C ILE A 474 -17.27 -12.12 -1.41
N GLY A 475 -17.61 -13.11 -2.24
CA GLY A 475 -18.95 -13.28 -2.81
C GLY A 475 -20.06 -13.45 -1.77
N LYS A 476 -19.76 -14.06 -0.63
CA LYS A 476 -20.68 -14.18 0.52
C LYS A 476 -20.71 -12.95 1.43
N GLY A 477 -19.88 -11.94 1.18
CA GLY A 477 -19.80 -10.75 2.04
C GLY A 477 -19.11 -10.98 3.38
N MET A 478 -18.20 -11.97 3.47
CA MET A 478 -17.49 -12.25 4.72
C MET A 478 -16.56 -11.11 5.19
N PHE A 479 -16.23 -10.16 4.31
CA PHE A 479 -15.41 -8.99 4.63
C PHE A 479 -16.24 -7.71 4.52
N ALA A 480 -16.26 -6.89 5.58
CA ALA A 480 -17.06 -5.66 5.69
C ALA A 480 -18.57 -5.80 5.39
N GLU A 481 -19.13 -7.03 5.41
CA GLU A 481 -20.53 -7.29 5.01
C GLU A 481 -20.84 -6.91 3.55
N ILE A 482 -19.82 -6.77 2.70
CA ILE A 482 -19.96 -6.35 1.30
C ILE A 482 -19.74 -7.53 0.36
N SER A 483 -20.80 -7.94 -0.34
CA SER A 483 -20.73 -8.97 -1.39
C SER A 483 -20.24 -8.40 -2.72
N ARG A 484 -19.32 -9.12 -3.38
CA ARG A 484 -18.86 -8.82 -4.76
C ARG A 484 -18.89 -10.07 -5.62
N ALA A 485 -19.43 -9.96 -6.84
CA ALA A 485 -19.46 -11.06 -7.79
C ALA A 485 -18.09 -11.26 -8.47
N PRO A 486 -17.59 -12.50 -8.63
CA PRO A 486 -16.30 -12.77 -9.29
C PRO A 486 -16.20 -12.26 -10.74
N THR A 487 -17.34 -12.20 -11.45
CA THR A 487 -17.45 -11.72 -12.84
C THR A 487 -17.90 -10.26 -12.94
N GLY A 488 -18.15 -9.60 -11.81
CA GLY A 488 -18.59 -8.20 -11.74
C GLY A 488 -17.43 -7.23 -11.48
N GLY A 489 -17.77 -5.97 -11.25
CA GLY A 489 -16.81 -4.91 -10.94
C GLY A 489 -16.08 -4.35 -12.17
N LYS A 490 -15.36 -3.25 -11.94
CA LYS A 490 -14.70 -2.45 -12.98
C LYS A 490 -13.36 -3.07 -13.39
N GLY A 491 -12.97 -2.91 -14.65
CA GLY A 491 -11.64 -3.28 -15.16
C GLY A 491 -11.42 -4.75 -15.49
N LEU A 492 -12.48 -5.57 -15.53
CA LEU A 492 -12.42 -6.98 -15.96
C LEU A 492 -12.03 -7.12 -17.44
N ASP A 493 -12.48 -6.20 -18.29
CA ASP A 493 -12.13 -6.07 -19.70
C ASP A 493 -10.63 -5.84 -19.92
N GLY A 494 -9.93 -5.33 -18.90
CA GLY A 494 -8.49 -5.17 -18.89
C GLY A 494 -7.72 -6.40 -18.40
N VAL A 495 -8.35 -7.57 -18.22
CA VAL A 495 -7.68 -8.83 -17.82
C VAL A 495 -7.43 -9.69 -19.07
N ILE A 496 -6.17 -10.06 -19.30
CA ILE A 496 -5.73 -10.75 -20.53
C ILE A 496 -5.07 -12.07 -20.17
N ALA A 497 -5.49 -13.16 -20.83
CA ALA A 497 -4.81 -14.45 -20.72
C ALA A 497 -3.44 -14.37 -21.40
N LYS A 498 -2.40 -14.82 -20.72
CA LYS A 498 -1.04 -14.86 -21.26
C LYS A 498 -0.95 -15.93 -22.33
N ALA A 499 -0.32 -15.60 -23.47
CA ALA A 499 0.09 -16.59 -24.44
C ALA A 499 1.31 -17.39 -23.91
N PRO A 500 1.62 -18.58 -24.46
CA PRO A 500 2.74 -19.40 -24.00
C PRO A 500 4.10 -18.69 -24.07
N ASP A 501 4.21 -17.70 -24.94
CA ASP A 501 5.38 -16.87 -25.18
C ASP A 501 5.31 -15.51 -24.47
N TYR A 502 4.32 -15.26 -23.59
CA TYR A 502 4.27 -14.03 -22.79
C TYR A 502 5.60 -13.79 -22.07
N TYR A 503 6.12 -12.56 -22.15
CA TYR A 503 7.35 -12.20 -21.46
C TYR A 503 7.28 -10.79 -20.84
N ASN A 504 7.61 -10.75 -19.56
CA ASN A 504 7.88 -9.53 -18.80
C ASN A 504 9.18 -9.75 -18.03
N PRO A 505 10.23 -8.91 -18.23
CA PRO A 505 11.52 -9.13 -17.60
C PRO A 505 11.54 -8.78 -16.10
N PHE A 506 10.59 -7.99 -15.60
CA PHE A 506 10.66 -7.46 -14.22
C PHE A 506 10.44 -8.53 -13.14
N PRO A 507 9.49 -9.48 -13.26
CA PRO A 507 9.36 -10.56 -12.28
C PRO A 507 10.63 -11.38 -12.05
N GLU A 508 11.38 -11.69 -13.10
CA GLU A 508 12.66 -12.42 -12.99
C GLU A 508 13.73 -11.59 -12.24
N LEU A 509 13.70 -10.27 -12.39
CA LEU A 509 14.70 -9.37 -11.82
C LEU A 509 14.36 -8.86 -10.41
N MET A 510 13.07 -8.78 -10.09
CA MET A 510 12.58 -8.15 -8.86
C MET A 510 12.16 -9.15 -7.78
N LEU A 511 11.72 -10.35 -8.16
CA LEU A 511 11.41 -11.39 -7.17
C LEU A 511 12.72 -12.02 -6.64
N PRO A 512 12.75 -12.43 -5.38
CA PRO A 512 13.85 -13.23 -4.86
C PRO A 512 14.00 -14.51 -5.71
N THR A 513 15.21 -14.80 -6.19
CA THR A 513 15.51 -16.12 -6.75
C THR A 513 15.28 -17.17 -5.69
N GLN A 514 14.38 -18.13 -5.92
CA GLN A 514 14.21 -19.29 -5.05
C GLN A 514 15.57 -19.99 -4.90
N GLY A 515 16.21 -19.85 -3.73
CA GLY A 515 17.51 -20.47 -3.42
C GLY A 515 18.65 -19.53 -2.99
N ALA A 516 18.44 -18.23 -2.85
CA ALA A 516 19.41 -17.38 -2.13
C ALA A 516 19.03 -17.35 -0.64
N ASP A 517 19.62 -18.27 0.12
CA ASP A 517 19.49 -18.37 1.57
C ASP A 517 19.64 -17.00 2.24
N HIS A 518 18.70 -16.70 3.13
CA HIS A 518 18.80 -15.63 4.10
C HIS A 518 19.97 -15.93 5.05
N ALA A 519 21.07 -15.20 4.87
CA ALA A 519 22.13 -15.06 5.85
C ALA A 519 22.02 -13.68 6.53
#